data_AF-A0A353HXF3-F1
#
_entry.id   AF-A0A353HXF3-F1
#
_cell.length_a   1.000
_cell.length_b   1.000
_cell.length_c   1.000
_cell.angle_alpha   90.00
_cell.angle_beta   90.00
_cell.angle_gamma   90.00
#
_symmetry.space_group_name_H-M   'P 1'
#
loop_
_entity.id
_entity.type
_entity.pdbx_description
1 polymer ?
#
loop_
_entity_poly.entity_id
_entity_poly.type
_entity_poly.pdbx_seq_one_letter_code
_entity_poly.pdbx_strand_id
1 'polypeptide(L)' 'MTVKAYGAHAGDQPLVSLDITRREPGAHDVQIDIAFCGVCHSDLH' A
#
# COMPACT_ATOMS: atom_id res chain seq x y z
N MET A 1 3.93 -11.32 7.04
CA MET A 1 5.03 -10.89 6.13
C MET A 1 5.21 -9.38 6.19
N THR A 2 6.45 -8.87 6.30
CA THR A 2 6.75 -7.43 6.18
C THR A 2 7.06 -7.08 4.72
N VAL A 3 6.43 -6.04 4.17
CA VAL A 3 6.61 -5.62 2.77
C VAL A 3 6.81 -4.11 2.68
N LYS A 4 7.52 -3.69 1.63
CA LYS A 4 7.74 -2.27 1.30
C LYS A 4 6.46 -1.67 0.72
N ALA A 5 6.16 -0.44 1.12
CA ALA A 5 5.03 0.34 0.64
C ALA A 5 5.37 1.83 0.62
N TYR A 6 4.49 2.63 0.00
CA TYR A 6 4.48 4.08 0.15
C TYR A 6 3.14 4.53 0.73
N GLY A 7 3.16 5.52 1.61
CA GLY A 7 1.96 6.09 2.21
C GLY A 7 2.23 7.37 2.98
N ALA A 8 1.16 8.10 3.32
CA ALA A 8 1.21 9.29 4.14
C ALA A 8 0.64 8.98 5.54
N HIS A 9 1.26 9.52 6.59
CA HIS A 9 0.79 9.32 7.98
C HIS A 9 -0.41 10.20 8.35
N ALA A 10 -0.65 11.28 7.58
CA ALA A 10 -1.81 12.17 7.68
C ALA A 10 -2.09 12.79 6.30
N GLY A 11 -3.30 13.32 6.09
CA GLY A 11 -3.72 13.85 4.78
C GLY A 11 -2.96 15.09 4.30
N ASP A 12 -2.27 15.78 5.21
CA ASP A 12 -1.44 16.96 4.94
C ASP A 12 0.07 16.65 4.90
N GLN A 13 0.46 15.37 5.03
CA GLN A 13 1.85 14.94 5.04
C GLN A 13 2.26 14.29 3.72
N PRO A 14 3.54 14.40 3.34
CA PRO A 14 4.04 13.77 2.12
C PRO A 14 3.95 12.24 2.19
N LEU A 15 3.87 11.60 1.02
CA LEU A 15 4.09 10.16 0.91
C LEU A 15 5.55 9.84 1.24
N VAL A 16 5.75 8.84 2.08
CA VAL A 16 7.06 8.33 2.49
C VAL A 16 7.14 6.82 2.31
N SER A 17 8.35 6.29 2.25
CA SER A 17 8.57 4.84 2.27
C SER A 17 8.17 4.27 3.63
N LEU A 18 7.42 3.18 3.61
CA LEU A 18 6.93 2.47 4.78
C LEU A 18 7.28 0.98 4.70
N ASP A 19 7.42 0.37 5.87
CA ASP A 19 7.37 -1.09 6.04
C ASP A 19 6.03 -1.44 6.69
N ILE A 20 5.22 -2.25 6.01
CA ILE A 20 3.91 -2.68 6.51
C ILE A 20 3.85 -4.19 6.69
N THR A 21 3.07 -4.62 7.68
CA THR A 21 2.82 -6.05 7.91
C THR A 21 1.52 -6.46 7.22
N ARG A 22 1.60 -7.49 6.38
CA ARG A 22 0.43 -8.18 5.81
C ARG A 22 0.28 -9.55 6.47
N ARG A 23 -0.96 -9.93 6.75
CA ARG A 23 -1.33 -11.28 7.21
C ARG A 23 -1.20 -12.28 6.06
N GLU A 24 -1.15 -13.55 6.40
CA GLU A 24 -1.26 -14.63 5.41
C GLU A 24 -2.67 -14.60 4.75
N PRO A 25 -2.77 -14.86 3.43
CA PRO A 25 -4.05 -14.99 2.74
C PRO A 25 -4.90 -16.13 3.31
N GLY A 26 -6.18 -15.85 3.58
CA GLY A 26 -7.17 -16.87 3.94
C GLY A 26 -7.82 -17.49 2.71
N ALA A 27 -8.78 -18.38 2.92
CA ALA A 27 -9.43 -19.16 1.85
C ALA A 27 -10.09 -18.32 0.73
N HIS A 28 -10.38 -17.05 0.99
CA HIS A 28 -11.04 -16.14 0.05
C HIS A 28 -10.20 -14.90 -0.30
N ASP A 29 -8.93 -14.86 0.11
CA ASP A 29 -8.05 -13.74 -0.20
C ASP A 29 -7.10 -14.08 -1.35
N VAL A 30 -6.65 -13.04 -2.04
CA VAL A 30 -5.61 -13.15 -3.06
C VAL A 30 -4.45 -12.24 -2.65
N GLN A 31 -3.24 -12.79 -2.71
CA GLN A 31 -2.01 -12.00 -2.64
C GLN A 31 -1.54 -11.73 -4.06
N ILE A 32 -1.25 -10.45 -4.34
CA ILE A 32 -0.80 -9.99 -5.65
C ILE A 32 0.57 -9.37 -5.48
N ASP A 33 1.53 -9.78 -6.31
CA ASP A 33 2.79 -9.09 -6.45
C ASP A 33 2.61 -7.93 -7.45
N ILE A 34 2.74 -6.70 -6.94
CA ILE A 34 2.38 -5.49 -7.70
C ILE A 34 3.56 -5.10 -8.60
N ALA A 35 3.44 -5.38 -9.89
CA ALA A 35 4.43 -4.95 -10.88
C ALA A 35 4.33 -3.46 -11.21
N PHE A 36 3.09 -2.95 -11.32
CA PHE A 36 2.80 -1.55 -11.65
C PHE A 36 1.53 -1.08 -10.93
N CYS A 37 1.50 0.20 -10.55
CA CYS A 37 0.34 0.86 -9.95
C CYS A 37 0.21 2.27 -10.56
N GLY A 38 -0.96 2.60 -11.09
CA GLY A 38 -1.24 3.95 -11.58
C GLY A 38 -1.58 4.89 -10.42
N VAL A 39 -1.32 6.19 -10.61
CA VAL A 39 -1.73 7.26 -9.68
C VAL A 39 -2.87 8.04 -10.32
N CYS A 40 -3.93 8.29 -9.56
CA CYS A 40 -5.14 8.98 -9.97
C CYS A 40 -5.35 10.26 -9.15
N HIS A 41 -6.24 11.15 -9.61
CA HIS A 41 -6.65 12.31 -8.83
C HIS A 41 -7.34 11.94 -7.51
N SER A 42 -8.00 10.78 -7.43
CA SER A 42 -8.63 10.29 -6.20
C SER A 42 -7.63 10.02 -5.07
N ASP A 43 -6.34 9.89 -5.37
CA ASP A 43 -5.30 9.63 -4.38
C ASP A 43 -4.84 10.89 -3.63
N LEU A 44 -5.25 12.10 -4.09
CA LEU A 44 -4.84 13.40 -3.54
C LEU A 44 -5.89 14.07 -2.63
N HIS A 45 -7.02 13.41 -2.36
CA HIS A 45 -8.15 13.96 -1.62
C HIS A 45 -8.36 13.28 -0.27
#